data_AF-A0A8H3ZRH1-F1
#
_entry.id   AF-A0A8H3ZRH1-F1
#
_cell.length_a   1.000
_cell.length_b   1.000
_cell.length_c   1.000
_cell.angle_alpha   90.00
_cell.angle_beta   90.00
_cell.angle_gamma   90.00
#
_symmetry.space_group_name_H-M   'P 1'
#
loop_
_entity.id
_entity.type
_entity.pdbx_description
1 polymer ?
#
loop_
_entity_poly.entity_id
_entity_poly.type
_entity_poly.pdbx_seq_one_letter_code
_entity_poly.pdbx_strand_id
1 'polypeptide(L)'
;MKVYQLAALLSFSTYLGGVSAAYCNNTPSLIWQCFRPDKSNSGYTASCCPGGSYQQDGACCTENWQAFKSCCTAHPGYWAANG
;
A
#
# COMPACT_ATOMS: atom_id res chain seq x y z
N MET A 1 -9.86 23.37 -33.34
CA MET A 1 -9.38 23.65 -31.97
C MET A 1 -8.69 22.39 -31.43
N LYS A 2 -7.61 22.58 -30.67
CA LYS A 2 -6.60 21.57 -30.30
C LYS A 2 -7.15 20.41 -29.44
N VAL A 3 -6.56 19.23 -29.64
CA VAL A 3 -6.68 17.99 -28.86
C VAL A 3 -6.01 18.15 -27.49
N TYR A 4 -6.63 17.61 -26.42
CA TYR A 4 -5.90 17.01 -25.30
C TYR A 4 -6.64 15.75 -24.83
N GLN A 5 -5.94 14.61 -24.95
CA GLN A 5 -6.28 13.32 -24.34
C GLN A 5 -6.15 13.42 -22.81
N LEU A 6 -6.81 12.55 -22.04
CA LEU A 6 -6.13 11.44 -21.36
C LEU A 6 -7.10 10.61 -20.52
N ALA A 7 -6.89 9.30 -20.59
CA ALA A 7 -7.64 8.23 -19.99
C ALA A 7 -7.51 8.18 -18.45
N ALA A 8 -8.52 7.58 -17.81
CA ALA A 8 -8.30 6.68 -16.69
C ALA A 8 -9.45 5.67 -16.62
N LEU A 9 -9.34 4.65 -17.48
CA LEU A 9 -9.88 3.32 -17.19
C LEU A 9 -9.25 2.85 -15.90
N LEU A 10 -10.02 2.74 -14.82
CA LEU A 10 -9.72 1.79 -13.75
C LEU A 10 -11.03 1.10 -13.36
N SER A 11 -11.45 0.24 -14.28
CA SER A 11 -12.14 -1.00 -13.94
C SER A 11 -11.36 -1.65 -12.80
N PHE A 12 -11.90 -1.61 -11.58
CA PHE A 12 -11.39 -2.40 -10.47
C PHE A 12 -11.69 -3.86 -10.79
N SER A 13 -10.80 -4.45 -11.60
CA SER A 13 -10.68 -5.87 -11.79
C SER A 13 -10.70 -6.53 -10.41
N THR A 14 -11.71 -7.34 -10.18
CA THR A 14 -11.76 -8.32 -9.10
C THR A 14 -10.57 -9.27 -9.26
N TYR A 15 -9.43 -8.90 -8.66
CA TYR A 15 -8.31 -9.81 -8.50
C TYR A 15 -8.68 -10.82 -7.40
N LEU A 16 -9.29 -11.93 -7.82
CA LEU A 16 -9.45 -13.15 -7.02
C LEU A 16 -8.05 -13.74 -6.75
N GLY A 17 -7.34 -13.17 -5.77
CA GLY A 17 -5.99 -13.59 -5.40
C GLY A 17 -5.27 -12.59 -4.50
N GLY A 18 -6.01 -11.84 -3.69
CA GLY A 18 -5.43 -10.89 -2.74
C GLY A 18 -5.10 -11.55 -1.40
N VAL A 19 -4.11 -11.00 -0.71
CA VAL A 19 -3.87 -11.26 0.71
C VAL A 19 -5.20 -11.07 1.45
N SER A 20 -5.56 -12.01 2.33
CA SER A 20 -6.79 -11.95 3.12
C SER A 20 -6.51 -11.53 4.55
N ALA A 21 -7.54 -11.10 5.28
CA ALA A 21 -7.44 -10.80 6.71
C ALA A 21 -6.86 -11.97 7.53
N ALA A 22 -7.31 -13.20 7.22
CA ALA A 22 -6.85 -14.39 7.91
C ALA A 22 -5.37 -14.69 7.62
N TYR A 23 -4.93 -14.54 6.38
CA TYR A 23 -3.50 -14.66 6.04
C TYR A 23 -2.68 -13.61 6.75
N CYS A 24 -3.20 -12.39 6.80
CA CYS A 24 -2.53 -11.27 7.44
C CYS A 24 -2.32 -11.49 8.94
N ASN A 25 -3.37 -11.91 9.65
CA ASN A 25 -3.29 -12.24 11.07
C ASN A 25 -2.31 -13.39 11.37
N ASN A 26 -2.11 -14.32 10.43
CA ASN A 26 -1.16 -15.42 10.58
C ASN A 26 0.25 -15.08 10.08
N THR A 27 0.44 -13.94 9.41
CA THR A 27 1.71 -13.58 8.77
C THR A 27 2.09 -12.13 9.09
N PRO A 28 2.35 -11.80 10.38
CA PRO A 28 2.65 -10.44 10.82
C PRO A 28 3.93 -9.86 10.19
N SER A 29 4.81 -10.71 9.66
CA SER A 29 6.01 -10.30 8.92
C SER A 29 5.72 -9.61 7.58
N LEU A 30 4.47 -9.68 7.11
CA LEU A 30 4.01 -9.06 5.86
C LEU A 30 3.18 -7.80 6.08
N ILE A 31 3.09 -7.30 7.32
CA ILE A 31 2.28 -6.15 7.69
C ILE A 31 3.13 -4.88 7.70
N TRP A 32 2.98 -4.06 6.67
CA TRP A 32 3.81 -2.89 6.48
C TRP A 32 3.06 -1.60 6.78
N GLN A 33 3.76 -0.67 7.42
CA GLN A 33 3.30 0.68 7.67
C GLN A 33 4.30 1.69 7.15
N CYS A 34 3.78 2.81 6.67
CA CYS A 34 4.56 3.96 6.26
C CYS A 34 4.56 4.94 7.44
N PHE A 35 5.72 5.18 8.03
CA PHE A 35 5.87 6.00 9.22
C PHE A 35 6.37 7.41 8.89
N ARG A 36 5.94 8.35 9.71
CA ARG A 36 6.45 9.73 9.82
C ARG A 36 7.71 9.79 10.67
N PRO A 37 8.49 10.89 10.63
CA PRO A 37 9.62 11.14 11.54
C PRO A 37 9.33 10.93 13.03
N ASP A 38 8.11 11.22 13.46
CA ASP A 38 7.64 11.04 14.84
C ASP A 38 7.19 9.59 15.16
N LYS A 39 7.42 8.64 14.25
CA LYS A 39 6.99 7.23 14.31
C LYS A 39 5.48 7.00 14.30
N SER A 40 4.68 8.02 13.98
CA SER A 40 3.24 7.84 13.75
C SER A 40 2.98 7.32 12.33
N ASN A 41 1.82 6.67 12.13
CA ASN A 41 1.40 6.28 10.78
C ASN A 41 1.24 7.53 9.90
N SER A 42 1.85 7.50 8.72
CA SER A 42 1.91 8.67 7.85
C SER A 42 0.58 9.02 7.19
N GLY A 43 -0.37 8.07 7.17
CA GLY A 43 -1.58 8.12 6.36
C GLY A 43 -1.35 7.63 4.92
N TYR A 44 -0.09 7.59 4.45
CA TYR A 44 0.26 7.08 3.12
C TYR A 44 0.25 5.55 3.06
N THR A 45 0.25 4.86 4.20
CA THR A 45 0.15 3.39 4.24
C THR A 45 -1.03 2.89 3.41
N ALA A 46 -2.17 3.59 3.49
CA ALA A 46 -3.36 3.18 2.76
C ALA A 46 -3.23 3.37 1.25
N SER A 47 -2.60 4.47 0.83
CA SER A 47 -2.41 4.81 -0.59
C SER A 47 -1.28 4.03 -1.24
N CYS A 48 -0.28 3.64 -0.46
CA CYS A 48 0.88 2.87 -0.91
C CYS A 48 0.66 1.35 -0.87
N CYS A 49 -0.51 0.90 -0.45
CA CYS A 49 -0.82 -0.52 -0.37
C CYS A 49 -1.06 -1.08 -1.79
N PRO A 50 -0.16 -1.93 -2.32
CA PRO A 50 -0.24 -2.33 -3.72
C PRO A 50 -1.44 -3.25 -3.97
N GLY A 51 -1.89 -3.35 -5.23
CA GLY A 51 -2.99 -4.23 -5.60
C GLY A 51 -2.74 -5.69 -5.19
N GLY A 52 -3.78 -6.38 -4.73
CA GLY A 52 -3.68 -7.73 -4.15
C GLY A 52 -3.23 -7.76 -2.69
N SER A 53 -3.09 -6.61 -2.03
CA SER A 53 -2.78 -6.50 -0.60
C SER A 53 -4.05 -6.38 0.24
N TYR A 54 -3.95 -6.69 1.53
CA TYR A 54 -5.02 -6.47 2.50
C TYR A 54 -4.71 -5.24 3.35
N GLN A 55 -5.72 -4.43 3.65
CA GLN A 55 -5.52 -3.24 4.47
C GLN A 55 -6.33 -3.37 5.75
N GLN A 56 -5.67 -3.16 6.89
CA GLN A 56 -6.29 -3.27 8.20
C GLN A 56 -5.61 -2.33 9.20
N ASP A 57 -6.41 -1.58 9.97
CA ASP A 57 -5.95 -0.74 11.08
C ASP A 57 -4.80 0.23 10.70
N GLY A 58 -4.85 0.76 9.47
CA GLY A 58 -3.82 1.66 8.95
C GLY A 58 -2.54 0.96 8.51
N ALA A 59 -2.50 -0.37 8.51
CA ALA A 59 -1.42 -1.20 7.99
C ALA A 59 -1.77 -1.85 6.65
N CYS A 60 -0.73 -2.18 5.88
CA CYS A 60 -0.83 -2.84 4.60
C CYS A 60 -0.18 -4.22 4.65
N CYS A 61 -0.99 -5.25 4.56
CA CYS A 61 -0.56 -6.63 4.42
C CYS A 61 -0.23 -6.95 2.98
N THR A 62 1.05 -7.08 2.67
CA THR A 62 1.48 -7.34 1.29
C THR A 62 2.69 -8.24 1.22
N GLU A 63 2.66 -9.14 0.24
CA GLU A 63 3.84 -9.91 -0.18
C GLU A 63 4.75 -9.08 -1.08
N ASN A 64 4.24 -8.00 -1.67
CA ASN A 64 5.00 -7.09 -2.53
C ASN A 64 5.57 -5.90 -1.74
N TRP A 65 6.43 -6.21 -0.77
CA TRP A 65 6.99 -5.21 0.14
C TRP A 65 7.83 -4.15 -0.61
N GLN A 66 8.50 -4.52 -1.71
CA GLN A 66 9.27 -3.56 -2.49
C GLN A 66 8.39 -2.47 -3.11
N ALA A 67 7.22 -2.82 -3.65
CA ALA A 67 6.29 -1.83 -4.20
C ALA A 67 5.78 -0.88 -3.11
N PHE A 68 5.42 -1.43 -1.95
CA PHE A 68 5.00 -0.63 -0.78
C PHE A 68 6.12 0.32 -0.33
N LYS A 69 7.34 -0.19 -0.14
CA LYS A 69 8.51 0.62 0.24
C LYS A 69 8.77 1.72 -0.78
N SER A 70 8.79 1.39 -2.06
CA SER A 70 9.06 2.35 -3.12
C SER A 70 8.08 3.53 -3.05
N CYS A 71 6.78 3.25 -2.92
CA CYS A 71 5.77 4.29 -2.75
C CYS A 71 6.00 5.10 -1.46
N CYS A 72 6.19 4.45 -0.32
CA CYS A 72 6.38 5.17 0.95
C CYS A 72 7.63 6.06 0.94
N THR A 73 8.75 5.58 0.40
CA THR A 73 10.01 6.35 0.30
C THR A 73 9.99 7.43 -0.78
N ALA A 74 9.03 7.41 -1.70
CA ALA A 74 8.82 8.51 -2.64
C ALA A 74 8.34 9.79 -1.93
N HIS A 75 7.79 9.65 -0.72
CA HIS A 75 7.44 10.77 0.13
C HIS A 75 8.66 11.20 0.99
N PRO A 76 9.11 12.46 0.92
CA PRO A 76 10.27 12.93 1.68
C PRO A 76 10.05 12.82 3.20
N GLY A 77 10.99 12.20 3.91
CA GLY A 77 10.96 12.10 5.37
C GLY A 77 10.12 10.94 5.92
N TYR A 78 9.56 10.10 5.06
CA TYR A 78 8.82 8.90 5.47
C TYR A 78 9.60 7.63 5.17
N TRP A 79 9.32 6.55 5.91
CA TRP A 79 9.92 5.24 5.66
C TRP A 79 8.92 4.12 5.89
N ALA A 80 9.12 3.01 5.18
CA ALA A 80 8.35 1.79 5.39
C ALA A 80 9.03 0.93 6.47
N ALA A 81 8.24 0.38 7.38
CA ALA A 81 8.67 -0.64 8.32
C ALA A 81 7.52 -1.62 8.62
N ASN A 82 7.85 -2.80 9.16
CA ASN A 82 6.84 -3.75 9.64
C ASN A 82 6.12 -3.12 10.85
N GLY A 83 4.80 -3.22 10.91
CA GLY A 83 3.95 -2.57 11.91
C GLY A 83 3.00 -3.53 12.59
#